data_AF-A0A3L7CDS8-F1
#
_entry.id   AF-A0A3L7CDS8-F1
#
_cell.length_a   1.000
_cell.length_b   1.000
_cell.length_c   1.000
_cell.angle_alpha   90.00
_cell.angle_beta   90.00
_cell.angle_gamma   90.00
#
_symmetry.space_group_name_H-M   'P 1'
#
loop_
_entity.id
_entity.type
_entity.pdbx_description
1 polymer ?
#
loop_
_entity_poly.entity_id
_entity_poly.type
_entity_poly.pdbx_seq_one_letter_code
_entity_poly.pdbx_strand_id
1 'polypeptide(L)'
;MDRPRRAAYEAVAAVHRDDAFANLVLPTILREEGLYGRDAAFATELTYGTLRHLGTLDAILTDAAGRDVARIDPPVRDALRLGAYQLLHTRVPPHAAVSSTVDLVRAVAPGATGFANAVLREVSTLDADGWVAKLAPPMETDPIGHLALAYSHPQWIVRAFSEALGGDLGETARLLIEDNERPPVHLCARPGLIDPVELADQVGGAPGAFSPYAVYLPGGAPGDVPAVVDGRAHVQDEGSQLVAAALADAPLDGPDGRWLDLCAG
;
A
#
# COMPACT_ATOMS: atom_id res chain seq x y z
N MET A 1 -3.07 14.50 19.20
CA MET A 1 -2.62 13.66 18.07
C MET A 1 -1.47 14.35 17.35
N ASP A 2 -0.45 13.58 16.92
CA ASP A 2 0.63 14.10 16.08
C ASP A 2 0.19 14.33 14.62
N ARG A 3 1.03 15.06 13.88
CA ARG A 3 0.76 15.42 12.48
C ARG A 3 0.79 14.22 11.52
N PRO A 4 1.72 13.24 11.64
CA PRO A 4 1.74 12.10 10.72
C PRO A 4 0.45 11.29 10.72
N ARG A 5 -0.11 10.99 11.88
CA ARG A 5 -1.36 10.22 11.95
C ARG A 5 -2.57 11.03 11.49
N ARG A 6 -2.58 12.35 11.69
CA ARG A 6 -3.60 13.23 11.14
C ARG A 6 -3.56 13.22 9.61
N ALA A 7 -2.38 13.41 9.02
CA ALA A 7 -2.20 13.35 7.57
C ALA A 7 -2.65 12.00 7.00
N ALA A 8 -2.31 10.90 7.68
CA ALA A 8 -2.73 9.57 7.26
C ALA A 8 -4.26 9.38 7.33
N TYR A 9 -4.89 9.85 8.41
CA TYR A 9 -6.35 9.85 8.55
C TYR A 9 -7.03 10.66 7.44
N GLU A 10 -6.54 11.86 7.16
CA GLU A 10 -7.11 12.73 6.12
C GLU A 10 -6.98 12.10 4.73
N ALA A 11 -5.86 11.45 4.43
CA ALA A 11 -5.69 10.70 3.19
C ALA A 11 -6.66 9.52 3.07
N VAL A 12 -6.80 8.70 4.13
CA VAL A 12 -7.74 7.57 4.14
C VAL A 12 -9.19 8.05 4.00
N ALA A 13 -9.55 9.12 4.71
CA ALA A 13 -10.89 9.70 4.65
C ALA A 13 -11.20 10.28 3.25
N ALA A 14 -10.21 10.91 2.59
CA ALA A 14 -10.36 11.43 1.24
C ALA A 14 -10.60 10.31 0.21
N VAL A 15 -9.88 9.18 0.31
CA VAL A 15 -10.09 8.01 -0.56
C VAL A 15 -11.53 7.49 -0.43
N HIS A 16 -12.04 7.35 0.79
CA HIS A 16 -13.40 6.84 1.01
C HIS A 16 -14.52 7.83 0.66
N ARG A 17 -14.29 9.13 0.88
CA ARG A 17 -15.32 10.16 0.68
C ARG A 17 -15.39 10.63 -0.76
N ASP A 18 -14.25 10.82 -1.39
CA ASP A 18 -14.11 11.55 -2.66
C ASP A 18 -13.70 10.64 -3.83
N ASP A 19 -13.63 9.31 -3.62
CA ASP A 19 -13.10 8.32 -4.57
C ASP A 19 -11.72 8.72 -5.13
N ALA A 20 -10.95 9.40 -4.29
CA ALA A 20 -9.69 9.99 -4.66
C ALA A 20 -8.57 8.95 -4.64
N PHE A 21 -7.61 9.07 -5.56
CA PHE A 21 -6.46 8.19 -5.59
C PHE A 21 -5.44 8.57 -4.51
N ALA A 22 -5.11 7.62 -3.62
CA ALA A 22 -4.20 7.84 -2.49
C ALA A 22 -2.82 8.38 -2.92
N ASN A 23 -2.31 7.94 -4.07
CA ASN A 23 -1.04 8.39 -4.65
C ASN A 23 -1.06 9.84 -5.15
N LEU A 24 -2.24 10.45 -5.31
CA LEU A 24 -2.37 11.86 -5.66
C LEU A 24 -2.63 12.72 -4.42
N VAL A 25 -3.47 12.23 -3.50
CA VAL A 25 -3.90 12.99 -2.32
C VAL A 25 -2.80 13.07 -1.27
N LEU A 26 -2.17 11.93 -0.92
CA LEU A 26 -1.21 11.89 0.18
C LEU A 26 -0.01 12.82 -0.05
N PRO A 27 0.67 12.86 -1.22
CA PRO A 27 1.79 13.77 -1.44
C PRO A 27 1.41 15.26 -1.29
N THR A 28 0.15 15.61 -1.57
CA THR A 28 -0.35 16.97 -1.36
C THR A 28 -0.50 17.27 0.12
N ILE A 29 -1.16 16.40 0.87
CA ILE A 29 -1.31 16.54 2.33
C ILE A 29 0.05 16.62 3.03
N LEU A 30 1.00 15.75 2.66
CA LEU A 30 2.34 15.75 3.27
C LEU A 30 3.07 17.09 3.06
N ARG A 31 2.95 17.69 1.87
CA ARG A 31 3.55 19.00 1.57
C ARG A 31 2.88 20.13 2.33
N GLU A 32 1.54 20.13 2.40
CA GLU A 32 0.77 21.15 3.12
C GLU A 32 1.03 21.12 4.62
N GLU A 33 1.18 19.93 5.21
CA GLU A 33 1.53 19.74 6.62
C GLU A 33 3.03 19.92 6.92
N GLY A 34 3.86 20.08 5.89
CA GLY A 34 5.32 20.20 6.00
C GLY A 34 5.98 18.96 6.59
N LEU A 35 5.48 17.77 6.24
CA LEU A 35 6.00 16.48 6.70
C LEU A 35 7.09 15.97 5.76
N TYR A 36 8.23 15.60 6.33
CA TYR A 36 9.39 15.09 5.60
C TYR A 36 10.05 13.93 6.35
N GLY A 37 10.91 13.18 5.66
CA GLY A 37 11.72 12.13 6.25
C GLY A 37 10.90 11.09 7.01
N ARG A 38 11.23 10.87 8.29
CA ARG A 38 10.59 9.84 9.13
C ARG A 38 9.08 10.05 9.32
N ASP A 39 8.65 11.30 9.46
CA ASP A 39 7.24 11.63 9.68
C ASP A 39 6.40 11.41 8.42
N ALA A 40 6.92 11.82 7.26
CA ALA A 40 6.32 11.51 5.97
C ALA A 40 6.28 10.00 5.71
N ALA A 41 7.38 9.29 5.98
CA ALA A 41 7.44 7.84 5.83
C ALA A 41 6.42 7.13 6.74
N PHE A 42 6.24 7.61 7.97
CA PHE A 42 5.25 7.05 8.88
C PHE A 42 3.81 7.34 8.43
N ALA A 43 3.50 8.55 7.99
CA ALA A 43 2.19 8.87 7.42
C ALA A 43 1.89 8.02 6.18
N THR A 44 2.86 7.88 5.27
CA THR A 44 2.77 7.01 4.08
C THR A 44 2.50 5.57 4.44
N GLU A 45 3.23 5.02 5.41
CA GLU A 45 3.00 3.67 5.90
C GLU A 45 1.57 3.49 6.43
N LEU A 46 1.13 4.41 7.27
CA LEU A 46 -0.21 4.33 7.85
C LEU A 46 -1.31 4.45 6.79
N THR A 47 -1.18 5.34 5.81
CA THR A 47 -2.16 5.50 4.73
C THR A 47 -2.23 4.24 3.87
N TYR A 48 -1.13 3.86 3.21
CA TYR A 48 -1.17 2.75 2.26
C TYR A 48 -1.39 1.42 2.96
N GLY A 49 -0.81 1.23 4.14
CA GLY A 49 -1.03 0.04 4.94
C GLY A 49 -2.49 -0.12 5.36
N THR A 50 -3.12 0.95 5.86
CA THR A 50 -4.55 0.89 6.20
C THR A 50 -5.41 0.56 4.98
N LEU A 51 -5.15 1.19 3.83
CA LEU A 51 -5.91 0.97 2.59
C LEU A 51 -5.74 -0.45 2.03
N ARG A 52 -4.51 -0.96 2.05
CA ARG A 52 -4.18 -2.32 1.61
C ARG A 52 -4.86 -3.38 2.45
N HIS A 53 -4.95 -3.18 3.76
CA HIS A 53 -5.52 -4.16 4.68
C HIS A 53 -7.00 -3.92 5.00
N LEU A 54 -7.72 -3.09 4.22
CA LEU A 54 -9.10 -2.69 4.53
C LEU A 54 -10.05 -3.88 4.75
N GLY A 55 -10.00 -4.90 3.89
CA GLY A 55 -10.92 -6.03 3.97
C GLY A 55 -10.80 -6.80 5.28
N THR A 56 -9.56 -7.05 5.71
CA THR A 56 -9.25 -7.75 6.96
C THR A 56 -9.57 -6.85 8.16
N LEU A 57 -9.16 -5.58 8.12
CA LEU A 57 -9.42 -4.62 9.20
C LEU A 57 -10.93 -4.43 9.42
N ASP A 58 -11.72 -4.36 8.36
CA ASP A 58 -13.18 -4.20 8.45
C ASP A 58 -13.87 -5.41 9.07
N ALA A 59 -13.41 -6.63 8.77
CA ALA A 59 -13.91 -7.84 9.42
C ALA A 59 -13.58 -7.87 10.92
N ILE A 60 -12.33 -7.53 11.27
CA ILE A 60 -11.88 -7.43 12.66
C ILE A 60 -12.67 -6.37 13.42
N LEU A 61 -12.85 -5.18 12.84
CA LEU A 61 -13.61 -4.09 13.45
C LEU A 61 -15.09 -4.43 13.60
N THR A 62 -15.66 -5.19 12.66
CA THR A 62 -17.06 -5.66 12.75
C THR A 62 -17.26 -6.56 13.96
N ASP A 63 -16.36 -7.53 14.16
CA ASP A 63 -16.39 -8.42 15.33
C ASP A 63 -16.12 -7.65 16.63
N ALA A 64 -15.05 -6.86 16.68
CA ALA A 64 -14.64 -6.11 17.86
C ALA A 64 -15.68 -5.03 18.28
N ALA A 65 -16.41 -4.45 17.33
CA ALA A 65 -17.46 -3.47 17.61
C ALA A 65 -18.81 -4.11 17.97
N GLY A 66 -18.99 -5.41 17.73
CA GLY A 66 -20.28 -6.09 17.86
C GLY A 66 -21.36 -5.53 16.91
N ARG A 67 -20.95 -4.84 15.84
CA ARG A 67 -21.82 -4.31 14.79
C ARG A 67 -21.05 -4.18 13.49
N ASP A 68 -21.77 -4.31 12.38
CA ASP A 68 -21.25 -4.05 11.04
C ASP A 68 -20.49 -2.71 10.99
N VAL A 69 -19.23 -2.77 10.57
CA VAL A 69 -18.34 -1.61 10.43
C VAL A 69 -18.93 -0.53 9.51
N ALA A 70 -19.76 -0.90 8.52
CA ALA A 70 -20.45 0.03 7.65
C ALA A 70 -21.49 0.89 8.40
N ARG A 71 -21.96 0.46 9.57
CA ARG A 71 -22.89 1.21 10.44
C ARG A 71 -22.18 2.14 11.42
N ILE A 72 -20.84 2.13 11.45
CA ILE A 72 -20.05 3.07 12.22
C ILE A 72 -19.97 4.39 11.44
N ASP A 73 -20.15 5.51 12.16
CA ASP A 73 -20.00 6.86 11.60
C ASP A 73 -18.67 6.99 10.83
N PRO A 74 -18.66 7.46 9.57
CA PRO A 74 -17.47 7.36 8.70
C PRO A 74 -16.20 7.98 9.30
N PRO A 75 -16.21 9.18 9.91
CA PRO A 75 -15.06 9.71 10.64
C PRO A 75 -14.50 8.78 11.71
N VAL A 76 -15.37 8.10 12.47
CA VAL A 76 -14.97 7.14 13.52
C VAL A 76 -14.45 5.86 12.89
N ARG A 77 -15.10 5.38 11.81
CA ARG A 77 -14.69 4.18 11.08
C ARG A 77 -13.27 4.30 10.53
N ASP A 78 -12.95 5.42 9.90
CA ASP A 78 -11.61 5.63 9.30
C ASP A 78 -10.54 5.79 10.38
N ALA A 79 -10.86 6.43 11.50
CA ALA A 79 -9.97 6.47 12.66
C ALA A 79 -9.74 5.07 13.25
N LEU A 80 -10.80 4.24 13.36
CA LEU A 80 -10.69 2.86 13.85
C LEU A 80 -9.85 1.98 12.93
N ARG A 81 -10.01 2.09 11.60
CA ARG A 81 -9.17 1.39 10.62
C ARG A 81 -7.70 1.73 10.79
N LEU A 82 -7.39 3.03 10.90
CA LEU A 82 -6.03 3.51 11.15
C LEU A 82 -5.46 3.00 12.49
N GLY A 83 -6.29 2.96 13.53
CA GLY A 83 -5.92 2.45 14.86
C GLY A 83 -5.68 0.94 14.86
N ALA A 84 -6.55 0.18 14.21
CA ALA A 84 -6.41 -1.26 14.07
C ALA A 84 -5.17 -1.63 13.24
N TYR A 85 -4.92 -0.92 12.15
CA TYR A 85 -3.70 -1.10 11.36
C TYR A 85 -2.43 -0.90 12.20
N GLN A 86 -2.39 0.18 13.00
CA GLN A 86 -1.28 0.41 13.91
C GLN A 86 -1.07 -0.73 14.91
N LEU A 87 -2.15 -1.27 15.48
CA LEU A 87 -2.09 -2.35 16.46
C LEU A 87 -1.58 -3.67 15.88
N LEU A 88 -1.99 -3.98 14.65
CA LEU A 88 -1.80 -5.32 14.07
C LEU A 88 -0.59 -5.40 13.13
N HIS A 89 -0.21 -4.31 12.48
CA HIS A 89 0.78 -4.33 11.39
C HIS A 89 1.97 -3.40 11.62
N THR A 90 2.05 -2.72 12.76
CA THR A 90 3.16 -1.80 13.04
C THR A 90 3.85 -2.12 14.37
N ARG A 91 5.03 -1.52 14.56
CA ARG A 91 5.79 -1.59 15.82
C ARG A 91 5.38 -0.53 16.84
N VAL A 92 4.28 0.19 16.59
CA VAL A 92 3.76 1.19 17.54
C VAL A 92 3.27 0.47 18.79
N PRO A 93 3.71 0.88 20.01
CA PRO A 93 3.21 0.26 21.23
C PRO A 93 1.68 0.33 21.34
N PRO A 94 0.98 -0.75 21.76
CA PRO A 94 -0.48 -0.77 21.74
C PRO A 94 -1.16 0.40 22.46
N HIS A 95 -0.65 0.78 23.64
CA HIS A 95 -1.18 1.92 24.39
C HIS A 95 -1.05 3.25 23.61
N ALA A 96 0.02 3.43 22.83
CA ALA A 96 0.24 4.62 22.02
C ALA A 96 -0.68 4.63 20.79
N ALA A 97 -0.88 3.48 20.13
CA ALA A 97 -1.83 3.33 19.03
C ALA A 97 -3.27 3.63 19.49
N VAL A 98 -3.69 3.07 20.62
CA VAL A 98 -5.03 3.33 21.19
C VAL A 98 -5.16 4.80 21.59
N SER A 99 -4.23 5.35 22.39
CA SER A 99 -4.35 6.72 22.88
C SER A 99 -4.38 7.74 21.74
N SER A 100 -3.48 7.60 20.76
CA SER A 100 -3.42 8.52 19.63
C SER A 100 -4.66 8.46 18.75
N THR A 101 -5.23 7.27 18.56
CA THR A 101 -6.48 7.09 17.80
C THR A 101 -7.68 7.62 18.56
N VAL A 102 -7.74 7.46 19.88
CA VAL A 102 -8.80 8.06 20.71
C VAL A 102 -8.73 9.59 20.68
N ASP A 103 -7.53 10.18 20.66
CA ASP A 103 -7.35 11.62 20.48
C ASP A 103 -7.81 12.12 19.11
N LEU A 104 -7.63 11.32 18.06
CA LEU A 104 -8.19 11.61 16.73
C LEU A 104 -9.70 11.61 16.75
N VAL A 105 -10.30 10.54 17.28
CA VAL A 105 -11.75 10.43 17.42
C VAL A 105 -12.29 11.58 18.26
N ARG A 106 -11.56 12.03 19.29
CA ARG A 106 -11.95 13.21 20.07
C ARG A 106 -12.05 14.48 19.23
N ALA A 107 -11.19 14.64 18.22
CA ALA A 107 -11.19 15.81 17.35
C ALA A 107 -12.31 15.78 16.30
N VAL A 108 -12.66 14.60 15.78
CA VAL A 108 -13.62 14.46 14.65
C VAL A 108 -15.02 14.01 15.09
N ALA A 109 -15.13 13.30 16.20
CA ALA A 109 -16.37 12.75 16.75
C ALA A 109 -16.27 12.60 18.29
N PRO A 110 -16.30 13.70 19.06
CA PRO A 110 -16.05 13.68 20.51
C PRO A 110 -16.89 12.70 21.31
N GLY A 111 -18.15 12.46 20.92
CA GLY A 111 -19.05 11.52 21.57
C GLY A 111 -18.68 10.04 21.40
N ALA A 112 -17.79 9.71 20.47
CA ALA A 112 -17.42 8.35 20.14
C ALA A 112 -16.10 7.89 20.80
N THR A 113 -15.43 8.72 21.61
CA THR A 113 -14.11 8.37 22.17
C THR A 113 -14.14 7.13 23.06
N GLY A 114 -15.20 6.96 23.86
CA GLY A 114 -15.38 5.79 24.72
C GLY A 114 -15.58 4.51 23.90
N PHE A 115 -16.39 4.60 22.84
CA PHE A 115 -16.61 3.52 21.89
C PHE A 115 -15.30 3.14 21.18
N ALA A 116 -14.57 4.12 20.63
CA ALA A 116 -13.31 3.86 19.94
C ALA A 116 -12.26 3.20 20.83
N ASN A 117 -12.13 3.67 22.08
CA ASN A 117 -11.24 3.05 23.06
C ASN A 117 -11.64 1.60 23.38
N ALA A 118 -12.93 1.31 23.52
CA ALA A 118 -13.40 -0.05 23.79
C ALA A 118 -13.11 -0.98 22.61
N VAL A 119 -13.43 -0.56 21.38
CA VAL A 119 -13.17 -1.34 20.16
C VAL A 119 -11.68 -1.62 19.99
N LEU A 120 -10.81 -0.60 20.10
CA LEU A 120 -9.38 -0.81 19.90
C LEU A 120 -8.73 -1.66 21.01
N ARG A 121 -9.28 -1.63 22.22
CA ARG A 121 -8.85 -2.57 23.27
C ARG A 121 -9.22 -4.00 22.92
N GLU A 122 -10.41 -4.23 22.39
CA GLU A 122 -10.81 -5.56 21.90
C GLU A 122 -9.91 -6.01 20.74
N VAL A 123 -9.65 -5.15 19.76
CA VAL A 123 -8.70 -5.44 18.66
C VAL A 123 -7.33 -5.85 19.19
N SER A 124 -6.84 -5.20 20.25
CA SER A 124 -5.52 -5.49 20.83
C SER A 124 -5.41 -6.80 21.61
N THR A 125 -6.49 -7.58 21.74
CA THR A 125 -6.48 -8.86 22.46
C THR A 125 -5.83 -10.00 21.67
N LEU A 126 -5.74 -9.86 20.34
CA LEU A 126 -5.13 -10.81 19.42
C LEU A 126 -4.18 -10.07 18.49
N ASP A 127 -3.17 -10.78 18.00
CA ASP A 127 -2.36 -10.34 16.86
C ASP A 127 -3.09 -10.61 15.54
N ALA A 128 -2.47 -10.22 14.42
CA ALA A 128 -3.07 -10.39 13.08
C ALA A 128 -3.41 -11.87 12.80
N ASP A 129 -2.50 -12.79 13.09
CA ASP A 129 -2.70 -14.23 12.87
C ASP A 129 -3.82 -14.78 13.76
N GLY A 130 -3.90 -14.35 15.02
CA GLY A 130 -4.99 -14.73 15.92
C GLY A 130 -6.36 -14.26 15.43
N TRP A 131 -6.43 -13.05 14.86
CA TRP A 131 -7.66 -12.55 14.23
C TRP A 131 -8.04 -13.34 12.96
N VAL A 132 -7.07 -13.66 12.11
CA VAL A 132 -7.31 -14.51 10.93
C VAL A 132 -7.79 -15.90 11.36
N ALA A 133 -7.17 -16.52 12.36
CA ALA A 133 -7.61 -17.81 12.88
C ALA A 133 -9.02 -17.80 13.47
N LYS A 134 -9.45 -16.67 14.07
CA LYS A 134 -10.79 -16.48 14.63
C LYS A 134 -11.86 -16.30 13.54
N LEU A 135 -11.53 -15.55 12.48
CA LEU A 135 -12.53 -15.01 11.56
C LEU A 135 -12.52 -15.66 10.18
N ALA A 136 -11.39 -16.20 9.72
CA ALA A 136 -11.31 -16.82 8.40
C ALA A 136 -12.14 -18.10 8.37
N PRO A 137 -12.89 -18.36 7.28
CA PRO A 137 -13.53 -19.65 7.12
C PRO A 137 -12.45 -20.76 7.01
N PRO A 138 -12.79 -22.03 7.31
CA PRO A 138 -11.83 -23.12 7.20
C PRO A 138 -11.34 -23.29 5.76
N MET A 139 -10.02 -23.44 5.60
CA MET A 139 -9.36 -23.58 4.30
C MET A 139 -9.90 -24.77 3.50
N GLU A 140 -10.33 -25.83 4.17
CA GLU A 140 -10.86 -27.06 3.57
C GLU A 140 -12.22 -26.85 2.90
N THR A 141 -13.03 -25.94 3.44
CA THR A 141 -14.41 -25.72 2.99
C THR A 141 -14.59 -24.46 2.16
N ASP A 142 -13.79 -23.43 2.41
CA ASP A 142 -13.80 -22.17 1.66
C ASP A 142 -12.39 -21.58 1.57
N PRO A 143 -11.52 -22.16 0.72
CA PRO A 143 -10.15 -21.68 0.57
C PRO A 143 -10.09 -20.25 0.03
N ILE A 144 -11.01 -19.88 -0.86
CA ILE A 144 -11.07 -18.53 -1.43
C ILE A 144 -11.44 -17.51 -0.37
N GLY A 145 -12.46 -17.77 0.45
CA GLY A 145 -12.84 -16.91 1.56
C GLY A 145 -11.73 -16.82 2.62
N HIS A 146 -11.02 -17.91 2.86
CA HIS A 146 -9.88 -17.93 3.78
C HIS A 146 -8.76 -17.00 3.29
N LEU A 147 -8.29 -17.20 2.06
CA LEU A 147 -7.22 -16.40 1.46
C LEU A 147 -7.61 -14.92 1.34
N ALA A 148 -8.88 -14.64 1.00
CA ALA A 148 -9.41 -13.28 0.92
C ALA A 148 -9.31 -12.53 2.26
N LEU A 149 -9.67 -13.20 3.36
CA LEU A 149 -9.56 -12.59 4.68
C LEU A 149 -8.10 -12.51 5.15
N ALA A 150 -7.34 -13.60 5.01
CA ALA A 150 -5.97 -13.71 5.49
C ALA A 150 -5.05 -12.68 4.84
N TYR A 151 -5.25 -12.41 3.54
CA TYR A 151 -4.40 -11.52 2.75
C TYR A 151 -5.11 -10.23 2.31
N SER A 152 -6.31 -9.94 2.79
CA SER A 152 -7.02 -8.67 2.52
C SER A 152 -7.43 -8.40 1.07
N HIS A 153 -7.65 -9.45 0.29
CA HIS A 153 -8.10 -9.31 -1.09
C HIS A 153 -9.61 -9.59 -1.21
N PRO A 154 -10.35 -8.87 -2.05
CA PRO A 154 -11.71 -9.27 -2.40
C PRO A 154 -11.72 -10.68 -2.96
N GLN A 155 -12.71 -11.50 -2.58
CA GLN A 155 -12.78 -12.90 -3.03
C GLN A 155 -12.72 -13.06 -4.56
N TRP A 156 -13.24 -12.08 -5.32
CA TRP A 156 -13.19 -12.12 -6.77
C TRP A 156 -11.77 -11.94 -7.32
N ILE A 157 -10.91 -11.14 -6.66
CA ILE A 157 -9.49 -11.01 -7.00
C ILE A 157 -8.77 -12.33 -6.70
N VAL A 158 -9.02 -12.92 -5.53
CA VAL A 158 -8.44 -14.22 -5.17
C VAL A 158 -8.81 -15.30 -6.19
N ARG A 159 -10.07 -15.34 -6.65
CA ARG A 159 -10.50 -16.24 -7.73
C ARG A 159 -9.78 -15.95 -9.04
N ALA A 160 -9.71 -14.69 -9.45
CA ALA A 160 -9.05 -14.30 -10.69
C ALA A 160 -7.55 -14.68 -10.70
N PHE A 161 -6.84 -14.45 -9.59
CA PHE A 161 -5.44 -14.87 -9.46
C PHE A 161 -5.30 -16.38 -9.41
N SER A 162 -6.17 -17.08 -8.67
CA SER A 162 -6.15 -18.54 -8.66
C SER A 162 -6.37 -19.12 -10.06
N GLU A 163 -7.33 -18.60 -10.82
CA GLU A 163 -7.59 -19.02 -12.20
C GLU A 163 -6.39 -18.74 -13.12
N ALA A 164 -5.78 -17.56 -13.02
CA ALA A 164 -4.60 -17.19 -13.78
C ALA A 164 -3.39 -18.10 -13.48
N LEU A 165 -3.30 -18.62 -12.25
CA LEU A 165 -2.27 -19.54 -11.80
C LEU A 165 -2.69 -21.02 -11.91
N GLY A 166 -3.75 -21.33 -12.67
CA GLY A 166 -4.16 -22.71 -12.96
C GLY A 166 -4.80 -23.45 -11.77
N GLY A 167 -5.30 -22.73 -10.77
CA GLY A 167 -5.95 -23.29 -9.58
C GLY A 167 -5.00 -23.64 -8.44
N ASP A 168 -3.71 -23.31 -8.54
CA ASP A 168 -2.74 -23.57 -7.47
C ASP A 168 -2.92 -22.60 -6.30
N LEU A 169 -3.53 -23.09 -5.22
CA LEU A 169 -3.79 -22.28 -4.01
C LEU A 169 -2.50 -21.91 -3.26
N GLY A 170 -1.43 -22.69 -3.38
CA GLY A 170 -0.15 -22.38 -2.76
C GLY A 170 0.54 -21.21 -3.45
N GLU A 171 0.60 -21.23 -4.78
CA GLU A 171 1.12 -20.10 -5.56
C GLU A 171 0.19 -18.88 -5.47
N THR A 172 -1.12 -19.09 -5.39
CA THR A 172 -2.08 -17.98 -5.13
C THR A 172 -1.78 -17.32 -3.80
N ALA A 173 -1.59 -18.09 -2.72
CA ALA A 173 -1.24 -17.53 -1.41
C ALA A 173 0.07 -16.74 -1.46
N ARG A 174 1.10 -17.26 -2.13
CA ARG A 174 2.38 -16.55 -2.31
C ARG A 174 2.20 -15.23 -3.06
N LEU A 175 1.44 -15.23 -4.16
CA LEU A 175 1.13 -14.01 -4.90
C LEU A 175 0.43 -12.97 -4.00
N LEU A 176 -0.59 -13.37 -3.25
CA LEU A 176 -1.33 -12.47 -2.37
C LEU A 176 -0.46 -11.90 -1.23
N ILE A 177 0.51 -12.68 -0.74
CA ILE A 177 1.51 -12.21 0.24
C ILE A 177 2.36 -11.11 -0.40
N GLU A 178 2.95 -11.37 -1.58
CA GLU A 178 3.81 -10.41 -2.27
C GLU A 178 3.05 -9.15 -2.71
N ASP A 179 1.78 -9.27 -3.12
CA ASP A 179 0.93 -8.14 -3.49
C ASP A 179 0.62 -7.22 -2.30
N ASN A 180 0.80 -7.72 -1.07
CA ASN A 180 0.68 -6.92 0.15
C ASN A 180 1.98 -6.27 0.62
N GLU A 181 3.12 -6.61 0.01
CA GLU A 181 4.38 -6.00 0.37
C GLU A 181 4.41 -4.52 -0.02
N ARG A 182 5.33 -3.78 0.60
CA ARG A 182 5.54 -2.38 0.20
C ARG A 182 6.18 -2.37 -1.18
N PRO A 183 5.58 -1.70 -2.18
CA PRO A 183 6.13 -1.73 -3.53
C PRO A 183 7.50 -1.04 -3.55
N PRO A 184 8.54 -1.70 -4.09
CA PRO A 184 9.82 -1.05 -4.33
C PRO A 184 9.65 0.08 -5.35
N VAL A 185 10.47 1.13 -5.23
CA VAL A 185 10.52 2.20 -6.23
C VAL A 185 11.60 1.86 -7.25
N HIS A 186 11.19 1.72 -8.50
CA HIS A 186 12.07 1.44 -9.62
C HIS A 186 12.41 2.72 -10.39
N LEU A 187 13.70 2.94 -10.62
CA LEU A 187 14.19 3.91 -11.58
C LEU A 187 14.56 3.19 -12.88
N CYS A 188 14.42 3.88 -14.00
CA CYS A 188 14.87 3.47 -15.32
C CYS A 188 16.00 4.39 -15.75
N ALA A 189 17.22 3.85 -15.86
CA ALA A 189 18.36 4.53 -16.44
C ALA A 189 18.16 4.66 -17.95
N ARG A 190 18.20 5.88 -18.50
CA ARG A 190 17.98 6.07 -19.93
C ARG A 190 19.22 5.67 -20.72
N PRO A 191 19.11 4.75 -21.69
CA PRO A 191 20.24 4.28 -22.48
C PRO A 191 21.01 5.44 -23.11
N GLY A 192 22.33 5.45 -22.93
CA GLY A 192 23.23 6.49 -23.45
C GLY A 192 23.29 7.78 -22.64
N LEU A 193 22.49 7.94 -21.59
CA LEU A 193 22.50 9.13 -20.71
C LEU A 193 23.08 8.85 -19.33
N ILE A 194 22.88 7.65 -18.78
CA ILE A 194 23.48 7.21 -17.52
C ILE A 194 23.58 5.68 -17.52
N ASP A 195 24.66 5.15 -16.96
CA ASP A 195 24.79 3.72 -16.72
C ASP A 195 23.99 3.30 -15.46
N PRO A 196 23.25 2.16 -15.49
CA PRO A 196 22.48 1.70 -14.33
C PRO A 196 23.32 1.44 -13.08
N VAL A 197 24.58 0.99 -13.22
CA VAL A 197 25.48 0.78 -12.08
C VAL A 197 25.89 2.13 -11.48
N GLU A 198 26.22 3.10 -12.33
CA GLU A 198 26.50 4.47 -11.89
C GLU A 198 25.28 5.08 -11.15
N LEU A 199 24.07 4.89 -11.68
CA LEU A 199 22.84 5.34 -11.03
C LEU A 199 22.61 4.63 -9.68
N ALA A 200 22.83 3.32 -9.62
CA ALA A 200 22.71 2.55 -8.38
C ALA A 200 23.67 3.06 -7.29
N ASP A 201 24.92 3.34 -7.64
CA ASP A 201 25.91 3.93 -6.72
C ASP A 201 25.46 5.31 -6.22
N GLN A 202 24.91 6.17 -7.09
CA GLN A 202 24.43 7.50 -6.73
C GLN A 202 23.29 7.47 -5.70
N VAL A 203 22.40 6.48 -5.81
CA VAL A 203 21.23 6.38 -4.92
C VAL A 203 21.42 5.39 -3.77
N GLY A 204 22.59 4.75 -3.67
CA GLY A 204 22.85 3.67 -2.71
C GLY A 204 21.92 2.46 -2.91
N GLY A 205 21.48 2.24 -4.14
CA GLY A 205 20.55 1.19 -4.54
C GLY A 205 21.25 -0.02 -5.12
N ALA A 206 20.53 -0.76 -5.96
CA ALA A 206 21.06 -1.90 -6.69
C ALA A 206 20.49 -1.93 -8.12
N PRO A 207 21.24 -2.42 -9.12
CA PRO A 207 20.66 -2.75 -10.42
C PRO A 207 19.50 -3.73 -10.28
N GLY A 208 18.51 -3.61 -11.18
CA GLY A 208 17.35 -4.50 -11.20
C GLY A 208 17.71 -5.93 -11.56
N ALA A 209 16.87 -6.88 -11.12
CA ALA A 209 17.09 -8.30 -11.32
C ALA A 209 16.78 -8.77 -12.75
N PHE A 210 15.94 -8.02 -13.49
CA PHE A 210 15.38 -8.45 -14.77
C PHE A 210 15.62 -7.44 -15.89
N SER A 211 15.35 -6.16 -15.67
CA SER A 211 15.56 -5.13 -16.69
C SER A 211 17.00 -4.64 -16.66
N PRO A 212 17.69 -4.58 -17.81
CA PRO A 212 19.05 -4.02 -17.87
C PRO A 212 19.09 -2.51 -17.57
N TYR A 213 17.94 -1.85 -17.50
CA TYR A 213 17.83 -0.42 -17.24
C TYR A 213 17.38 -0.11 -15.80
N ALA A 214 16.91 -1.12 -15.07
CA ALA A 214 16.29 -0.90 -13.77
C ALA A 214 17.33 -0.62 -12.69
N VAL A 215 16.96 0.26 -11.76
CA VAL A 215 17.67 0.48 -10.50
C VAL A 215 16.64 0.54 -9.37
N TYR A 216 16.87 -0.23 -8.32
CA TYR A 216 16.03 -0.27 -7.12
C TYR A 216 16.43 0.87 -6.20
N LEU A 217 15.51 1.82 -5.97
CA LEU A 217 15.70 2.92 -5.04
C LEU A 217 15.38 2.44 -3.61
N PRO A 218 16.35 2.45 -2.68
CA PRO A 218 16.15 1.93 -1.32
C PRO A 218 15.19 2.79 -0.48
N GLY A 219 15.00 4.06 -0.85
CA GLY A 219 14.06 4.97 -0.22
C GLY A 219 14.29 6.43 -0.60
N GLY A 220 13.42 7.31 -0.10
CA GLY A 220 13.43 8.74 -0.41
C GLY A 220 12.45 9.11 -1.52
N ALA A 221 12.39 10.40 -1.85
CA ALA A 221 11.55 10.90 -2.93
C ALA A 221 12.32 10.78 -4.25
N PRO A 222 11.82 10.02 -5.24
CA PRO A 222 12.53 9.84 -6.50
C PRO A 222 12.68 11.15 -7.30
N GLY A 223 11.77 12.11 -7.10
CA GLY A 223 11.85 13.43 -7.72
C GLY A 223 13.03 14.28 -7.24
N ASP A 224 13.66 13.93 -6.11
CA ASP A 224 14.85 14.61 -5.58
C ASP A 224 16.16 14.00 -6.10
N VAL A 225 16.09 12.86 -6.82
CA VAL A 225 17.27 12.19 -7.38
C VAL A 225 17.82 13.04 -8.53
N PRO A 226 19.11 13.46 -8.51
CA PRO A 226 19.67 14.34 -9.54
C PRO A 226 19.47 13.84 -10.98
N ALA A 227 19.67 12.53 -11.21
CA ALA A 227 19.47 11.91 -12.52
C ALA A 227 18.00 11.94 -12.99
N VAL A 228 17.04 11.98 -12.07
CA VAL A 228 15.62 12.16 -12.40
C VAL A 228 15.33 13.63 -12.73
N VAL A 229 15.89 14.56 -11.94
CA VAL A 229 15.73 16.01 -12.13
C VAL A 229 16.28 16.48 -13.48
N ASP A 230 17.46 15.98 -13.87
CA ASP A 230 18.11 16.35 -15.14
C ASP A 230 17.69 15.48 -16.33
N GLY A 231 16.81 14.50 -16.12
CA GLY A 231 16.19 13.69 -17.16
C GLY A 231 17.08 12.57 -17.71
N ARG A 232 18.16 12.19 -17.02
CA ARG A 232 18.97 11.00 -17.35
C ARG A 232 18.32 9.69 -16.86
N ALA A 233 17.41 9.76 -15.91
CA ALA A 233 16.60 8.64 -15.42
C ALA A 233 15.14 9.07 -15.22
N HIS A 234 14.23 8.11 -15.08
CA HIS A 234 12.84 8.37 -14.70
C HIS A 234 12.29 7.26 -13.81
N VAL A 235 11.18 7.50 -13.11
CA VAL A 235 10.49 6.48 -12.31
C VAL A 235 9.67 5.59 -13.24
N GLN A 236 9.91 4.29 -13.24
CA GLN A 236 9.15 3.33 -14.02
C GLN A 236 9.36 1.93 -13.45
N ASP A 237 8.26 1.21 -13.26
CA ASP A 237 8.29 -0.18 -12.80
C ASP A 237 9.16 -1.07 -13.71
N GLU A 238 9.92 -2.00 -13.11
CA GLU A 238 10.84 -2.89 -13.82
C GLU A 238 10.11 -3.75 -14.88
N GLY A 239 8.93 -4.28 -14.56
CA GLY A 239 8.13 -5.04 -15.52
C GLY A 239 7.70 -4.18 -16.71
N SER A 240 7.36 -2.91 -16.49
CA SER A 240 7.03 -1.96 -17.56
C SER A 240 8.23 -1.65 -18.46
N GLN A 241 9.45 -1.62 -17.91
CA GLN A 241 10.67 -1.43 -18.70
C GLN A 241 10.91 -2.62 -19.64
N LEU A 242 10.65 -3.85 -19.18
CA LEU A 242 10.77 -5.06 -20.01
C LEU A 242 9.82 -5.06 -21.20
N VAL A 243 8.60 -4.54 -21.04
CA VAL A 243 7.64 -4.41 -22.15
C VAL A 243 8.19 -3.48 -23.24
N ALA A 244 8.74 -2.33 -22.85
CA ALA A 244 9.34 -1.39 -23.79
C ALA A 244 10.58 -1.99 -24.48
N ALA A 245 11.43 -2.69 -23.73
CA ALA A 245 12.60 -3.38 -24.27
C ALA A 245 12.20 -4.47 -25.28
N ALA A 246 11.24 -5.32 -24.92
CA ALA A 246 10.75 -6.39 -25.78
C ALA A 246 10.13 -5.86 -27.09
N LEU A 247 9.41 -4.73 -27.02
CA LEU A 247 8.87 -4.07 -28.21
C LEU A 247 10.01 -3.51 -29.09
N ALA A 248 11.05 -2.95 -28.48
CA ALA A 248 12.15 -2.35 -29.22
C ALA A 248 13.11 -3.35 -29.86
N ASP A 249 13.25 -4.52 -29.24
CA ASP A 249 14.05 -5.62 -29.78
C ASP A 249 13.26 -6.52 -30.74
N ALA A 250 11.95 -6.26 -30.94
CA ALA A 250 11.13 -7.04 -31.83
C ALA A 250 11.64 -6.94 -33.28
N PRO A 251 11.79 -8.07 -33.99
CA PRO A 251 12.24 -8.05 -35.38
C PRO A 251 11.21 -7.33 -36.26
N LEU A 252 11.69 -6.46 -37.14
CA LEU A 252 10.86 -5.69 -38.06
C LEU A 252 11.22 -5.99 -39.52
N ASP A 253 10.19 -6.12 -40.34
CA ASP A 253 10.32 -6.06 -41.79
C ASP A 253 10.33 -4.59 -42.24
N GLY A 254 11.52 -4.06 -42.48
CA GLY A 254 11.73 -2.67 -42.92
C GLY A 254 12.18 -1.73 -41.79
N PRO A 255 12.06 -0.40 -42.00
CA PRO A 255 12.61 0.58 -41.05
C PRO A 255 11.74 0.79 -39.81
N ASP A 256 12.38 1.06 -38.69
CA ASP A 256 11.83 1.35 -37.36
C ASP A 256 11.45 2.83 -37.16
N GLY A 257 11.17 3.57 -38.24
CA GLY A 257 11.01 5.03 -38.18
C GLY A 257 9.68 5.56 -37.63
N ARG A 258 8.72 4.68 -37.26
CA ARG A 258 7.38 5.09 -36.79
C ARG A 258 6.94 4.24 -35.62
N TRP A 259 6.72 4.90 -34.48
CA TRP A 259 6.28 4.30 -33.24
C TRP A 259 4.94 4.90 -32.82
N LEU A 260 4.09 4.06 -32.24
CA LEU A 260 2.81 4.47 -31.69
C LEU A 260 2.68 3.88 -30.29
N ASP A 261 2.59 4.76 -29.29
CA ASP A 261 2.26 4.41 -27.92
C ASP A 261 0.80 4.80 -27.66
N LEU A 262 -0.07 3.79 -27.64
CA LEU A 262 -1.48 3.98 -27.30
C LEU A 262 -1.60 3.92 -25.78
N CYS A 263 -2.27 4.93 -25.20
CA CYS A 263 -2.46 5.10 -23.75
C CYS A 263 -1.21 5.57 -22.96
N ALA A 264 -0.37 6.42 -23.56
CA ALA A 264 0.83 7.01 -22.95
C ALA A 264 0.58 8.08 -21.85
N GLY A 265 -0.52 7.94 -21.08
CA GLY A 265 -0.96 8.89 -20.06
C GLY A 265 -0.22 8.79 -18.74
#